data_AF-A0A1U7GRM2-F1
#
_entry.id   AF-A0A1U7GRM2-F1
#
_cell.length_a   1.000
_cell.length_b   1.000
_cell.length_c   1.000
_cell.angle_alpha   90.00
_cell.angle_beta   90.00
_cell.angle_gamma   90.00
#
_symmetry.space_group_name_H-M   'P 1'
#
loop_
_entity.id
_entity.type
_entity.pdbx_description
1 polymer ?
#
loop_
_entity_poly.entity_id
_entity_poly.type
_entity_poly.pdbx_seq_one_letter_code
_entity_poly.pdbx_strand_id
1 'polypeptide(L)'
;MQGDAVSLIFDILEEARDRITPPPGHDGRDGVFDCTSEGSAVDAYEFVAALKKSVREGVDHEVDLLETRDSPRGPVHLIRFANWIQGLSAADREVLRELLHFTAEGSLFLVLTLLDNLVDLTAERVRFELWAIAENGGRGQINDPDGDMLCDIFNGLG
;
A
#
# COMPACT_ATOMS: atom_id res chain seq x y z
N MET A 1 17.78 -19.65 -13.46
CA MET A 1 17.13 -18.33 -13.58
C MET A 1 16.21 -18.17 -12.39
N GLN A 2 16.75 -17.67 -11.28
CA GLN A 2 15.99 -17.30 -10.10
C GLN A 2 15.73 -15.81 -10.28
N GLY A 3 14.52 -15.46 -10.71
CA GLY A 3 14.10 -14.06 -10.76
C GLY A 3 13.96 -13.60 -9.33
N ASP A 4 14.77 -12.63 -8.94
CA ASP A 4 14.81 -12.10 -7.59
C ASP A 4 13.49 -11.36 -7.32
N ALA A 5 12.69 -11.86 -6.38
CA ALA A 5 11.40 -11.26 -6.02
C ALA A 5 11.55 -9.79 -5.60
N VAL A 6 12.75 -9.42 -5.15
CA VAL A 6 13.15 -8.04 -4.82
C VAL A 6 13.13 -7.15 -6.06
N SER A 7 13.64 -7.62 -7.20
CA SER A 7 13.65 -6.85 -8.45
C SER A 7 12.22 -6.50 -8.90
N LEU A 8 11.29 -7.46 -8.74
CA LEU A 8 9.91 -7.27 -9.12
C LEU A 8 9.21 -6.20 -8.25
N ILE A 9 9.52 -6.12 -6.95
CA ILE A 9 8.95 -5.12 -6.05
C ILE A 9 9.47 -3.72 -6.41
N PHE A 10 10.76 -3.57 -6.70
CA PHE A 10 11.32 -2.28 -7.14
C PHE A 10 10.74 -1.83 -8.48
N ASP A 11 10.62 -2.74 -9.45
CA ASP A 11 10.03 -2.43 -10.76
C ASP A 11 8.56 -1.95 -10.60
N ILE A 12 7.79 -2.58 -9.71
CA ILE A 12 6.41 -2.18 -9.40
C ILE A 12 6.35 -0.80 -8.73
N LEU A 13 7.26 -0.50 -7.79
CA LEU A 13 7.30 0.79 -7.09
C LEU A 13 7.75 1.94 -8.00
N GLU A 14 8.70 1.70 -8.91
CA GLU A 14 9.10 2.69 -9.92
C GLU A 14 8.00 2.93 -10.95
N GLU A 15 7.29 1.89 -11.40
CA GLU A 15 6.17 2.02 -12.33
C GLU A 15 4.96 2.73 -11.69
N ALA A 16 4.74 2.56 -10.39
CA ALA A 16 3.70 3.26 -9.63
C ALA A 16 4.00 4.76 -9.45
N ARG A 17 5.28 5.13 -9.22
CA ARG A 17 5.71 6.54 -9.06
C ARG A 17 5.33 7.39 -10.27
N ASP A 18 5.47 6.85 -11.47
CA ASP A 18 5.22 7.59 -12.71
C ASP A 18 3.73 7.68 -13.07
N ARG A 19 2.84 6.98 -12.34
CA ARG A 19 1.39 6.94 -12.57
C ARG A 19 0.55 7.72 -11.56
N ILE A 20 1.14 8.20 -10.47
CA ILE A 20 0.44 9.05 -9.50
C ILE A 20 0.53 10.50 -9.99
N THR A 21 -0.37 10.90 -10.88
CA THR A 21 -0.70 12.32 -11.05
C THR A 21 -1.80 12.67 -10.04
N PRO A 22 -1.61 13.70 -9.19
CA PRO A 22 -2.70 14.19 -8.36
C PRO A 22 -3.86 14.65 -9.28
N PRO A 23 -5.12 14.38 -8.92
CA PRO A 23 -6.25 14.74 -9.75
C PRO A 23 -6.29 16.27 -9.98
N PRO A 24 -6.58 16.73 -11.21
CA PRO A 24 -6.61 18.16 -11.51
C PRO A 24 -7.83 18.81 -10.83
N GLY A 25 -7.57 19.81 -9.98
CA GLY A 25 -8.61 20.64 -9.37
C GLY A 25 -8.78 20.51 -7.85
N HIS A 26 -7.86 19.86 -7.13
CA HIS A 26 -7.84 19.93 -5.67
C HIS A 26 -6.85 20.99 -5.21
N ASP A 27 -7.31 22.24 -5.13
CA ASP A 27 -6.60 23.41 -4.64
C ASP A 27 -6.58 23.48 -3.11
N GLY A 28 -6.21 22.37 -2.44
CA GLY A 28 -5.64 22.31 -1.08
C GLY A 28 -6.31 23.12 0.05
N ARG A 29 -7.54 23.60 -0.11
CA ARG A 29 -8.16 24.59 0.78
C ARG A 29 -9.66 24.37 0.91
N ASP A 30 -10.09 23.20 1.34
CA ASP A 30 -11.42 23.07 1.94
C ASP A 30 -11.39 22.00 3.02
N GLY A 31 -11.49 22.48 4.27
CA GLY A 31 -11.40 21.65 5.48
C GLY A 31 -10.47 22.27 6.52
N VAL A 32 -10.77 23.49 6.98
CA VAL A 32 -10.08 24.06 8.15
C VAL A 32 -10.50 23.25 9.38
N PHE A 33 -9.73 22.21 9.69
CA PHE A 33 -9.69 21.65 11.03
C PHE A 33 -8.88 22.62 11.90
N ASP A 34 -9.49 23.04 13.00
CA ASP A 34 -8.89 23.90 14.00
C ASP A 34 -7.75 23.15 14.71
N CYS A 35 -6.52 23.32 14.21
CA CYS A 35 -5.30 22.74 14.76
C CYS A 35 -4.71 23.68 15.81
N THR A 36 -5.31 23.71 17.01
CA THR A 36 -4.71 24.34 18.20
C THR A 36 -4.06 23.34 19.16
N SER A 37 -3.74 22.13 18.69
CA SER A 37 -2.81 21.23 19.40
C SER A 37 -1.49 21.17 18.64
N GLU A 38 -0.39 21.27 19.38
CA GLU A 38 0.98 21.25 18.89
C GLU A 38 1.19 20.04 17.96
N GLY A 39 1.32 20.31 16.66
CA GLY A 39 1.20 19.29 15.60
C GLY A 39 2.25 18.21 15.70
N SER A 40 1.84 17.01 16.13
CA SER A 40 2.63 15.80 15.97
C SER A 40 2.69 15.44 14.49
N ALA A 41 3.89 15.22 13.97
CA ALA A 41 4.04 14.50 12.71
C ALA A 41 3.32 13.15 12.81
N VAL A 42 2.73 12.67 11.71
CA VAL A 42 2.08 11.34 11.62
C VAL A 42 2.94 10.30 12.32
N ASP A 43 2.36 9.59 13.28
CA ASP A 43 3.08 8.55 14.01
C ASP A 43 3.09 7.20 13.25
N ALA A 44 3.92 6.27 13.69
CA ALA A 44 4.08 4.97 13.05
C ALA A 44 2.78 4.18 12.96
N TYR A 45 1.90 4.30 13.96
CA TYR A 45 0.63 3.60 14.00
C TYR A 45 -0.34 4.15 12.96
N GLU A 46 -0.51 5.47 12.91
CA GLU A 46 -1.34 6.15 11.92
C GLU A 46 -0.88 5.84 10.49
N PHE A 47 0.43 5.85 10.26
CA PHE A 47 1.02 5.51 8.97
C PHE A 47 0.67 4.07 8.53
N VAL A 48 0.94 3.08 9.38
CA VAL A 48 0.69 1.67 9.04
C VAL A 48 -0.80 1.39 8.90
N ALA A 49 -1.65 1.97 9.74
CA ALA A 49 -3.10 1.85 9.64
C ALA A 49 -3.63 2.43 8.33
N ALA A 50 -3.13 3.60 7.91
CA ALA A 50 -3.51 4.21 6.63
C ALA A 50 -3.07 3.35 5.44
N LEU A 51 -1.86 2.77 5.46
CA LEU A 51 -1.40 1.84 4.42
C LEU A 51 -2.26 0.58 4.33
N LYS A 52 -2.53 -0.07 5.47
CA LYS A 52 -3.36 -1.29 5.52
C LYS A 52 -4.76 -1.02 4.97
N LYS A 53 -5.36 0.10 5.37
CA LYS A 53 -6.66 0.55 4.85
C LYS A 53 -6.61 0.78 3.33
N SER A 54 -5.60 1.51 2.85
CA SER A 54 -5.47 1.86 1.43
C SER A 54 -5.30 0.62 0.55
N VAL A 55 -4.54 -0.37 1.02
CA VAL A 55 -4.37 -1.66 0.32
C VAL A 55 -5.70 -2.42 0.23
N ARG A 56 -6.47 -2.49 1.32
CA ARG A 56 -7.80 -3.11 1.32
C ARG A 56 -8.73 -2.41 0.34
N GLU A 57 -8.85 -1.10 0.45
CA GLU A 57 -9.72 -0.31 -0.45
C GLU A 57 -9.30 -0.47 -1.93
N GLY A 58 -8.00 -0.55 -2.21
CA GLY A 58 -7.47 -0.82 -3.54
C GLY A 58 -7.86 -2.20 -4.08
N VAL A 59 -7.73 -3.26 -3.26
CA VAL A 59 -8.19 -4.61 -3.63
C VAL A 59 -9.68 -4.60 -3.91
N ASP A 60 -10.47 -3.99 -3.04
CA ASP A 60 -11.93 -3.96 -3.20
C ASP A 60 -12.34 -3.25 -4.48
N HIS A 61 -11.71 -2.10 -4.77
CA HIS A 61 -11.94 -1.35 -5.99
C HIS A 61 -11.63 -2.17 -7.25
N GLU A 62 -10.50 -2.87 -7.28
CA GLU A 62 -10.10 -3.67 -8.44
C GLU A 62 -11.02 -4.87 -8.67
N VAL A 63 -11.47 -5.55 -7.61
CA VAL A 63 -12.44 -6.63 -7.74
C VAL A 63 -13.77 -6.09 -8.29
N ASP A 64 -14.28 -4.98 -7.74
CA ASP A 64 -15.53 -4.36 -8.20
C ASP A 64 -15.47 -3.93 -9.68
N LEU A 65 -14.31 -3.41 -10.11
CA LEU A 65 -14.06 -3.08 -11.50
C LEU A 65 -14.09 -4.32 -12.39
N LEU A 66 -13.49 -5.44 -11.96
CA LEU A 66 -13.46 -6.69 -12.74
C LEU A 66 -14.84 -7.36 -12.80
N GLU A 67 -15.64 -7.26 -11.74
CA GLU A 67 -17.01 -7.78 -11.69
C GLU A 67 -17.96 -7.07 -12.65
N THR A 68 -17.74 -5.78 -12.89
CA THR A 68 -18.59 -4.95 -13.75
C THR A 68 -17.98 -4.66 -15.12
N ARG A 69 -16.80 -5.24 -15.41
CA ARG A 69 -16.06 -4.95 -16.64
C ARG A 69 -16.77 -5.49 -17.88
N ASP A 70 -17.33 -4.57 -18.66
CA ASP A 70 -17.97 -4.86 -19.95
C ASP A 70 -17.07 -4.52 -21.17
N SER A 71 -15.80 -4.19 -20.94
CA SER A 71 -14.90 -3.73 -22.01
C SER A 71 -14.11 -4.87 -22.66
N PRO A 72 -14.28 -5.12 -23.98
CA PRO A 72 -13.44 -6.05 -24.73
C PRO A 72 -12.03 -5.50 -24.99
N ARG A 73 -11.69 -4.32 -24.47
CA ARG A 73 -10.40 -3.66 -24.63
C ARG A 73 -9.60 -3.71 -23.33
N GLY A 74 -8.36 -4.18 -23.44
CA GLY A 74 -7.42 -4.27 -22.34
C GLY A 74 -6.43 -5.41 -22.54
N PRO A 75 -5.43 -5.54 -21.64
CA PRO A 75 -4.55 -6.69 -21.62
C PRO A 75 -5.34 -8.01 -21.56
N VAL A 76 -4.91 -9.00 -22.35
CA VAL A 76 -5.61 -10.28 -22.51
C VAL A 76 -5.84 -10.99 -21.17
N HIS A 77 -4.87 -10.90 -20.25
CA HIS A 77 -4.98 -11.50 -18.93
C HIS A 77 -6.08 -10.86 -18.07
N LEU A 78 -6.25 -9.53 -18.11
CA LEU A 78 -7.30 -8.85 -17.37
C LEU A 78 -8.69 -9.21 -17.89
N ILE A 79 -8.86 -9.31 -19.21
CA ILE A 79 -10.13 -9.76 -19.81
C ILE A 79 -10.44 -11.20 -19.37
N ARG A 80 -9.44 -12.08 -19.39
CA ARG A 80 -9.59 -13.47 -18.93
C ARG A 80 -10.00 -13.54 -17.45
N PHE A 81 -9.38 -12.75 -16.59
CA PHE A 81 -9.72 -12.72 -15.16
C PHE A 81 -11.10 -12.13 -14.91
N ALA A 82 -11.45 -11.02 -15.56
CA ALA A 82 -12.80 -10.44 -15.46
C ALA A 82 -13.88 -11.46 -15.84
N ASN A 83 -13.75 -12.12 -16.99
CA ASN A 83 -14.70 -13.15 -17.43
C ASN A 83 -14.80 -14.33 -16.45
N TRP A 84 -13.68 -14.74 -15.87
CA TRP A 84 -13.66 -15.81 -14.88
C TRP A 84 -14.37 -15.39 -13.59
N ILE A 85 -14.06 -14.20 -13.06
CA ILE A 85 -14.66 -13.64 -11.83
C ILE A 85 -16.17 -13.46 -12.00
N GLN A 86 -16.62 -12.92 -13.13
CA GLN A 86 -18.04 -12.75 -13.44
C GLN A 86 -18.81 -14.09 -13.47
N GLY A 87 -18.13 -15.18 -13.81
CA GLY A 87 -18.68 -16.54 -13.79
C GLY A 87 -18.73 -17.20 -12.40
N LEU A 88 -18.10 -16.60 -11.38
CA LEU A 88 -18.10 -17.13 -10.01
C LEU A 88 -19.44 -16.90 -9.31
N SER A 89 -19.78 -17.81 -8.39
CA SER A 89 -20.87 -17.61 -7.44
C SER A 89 -20.53 -16.47 -6.47
N ALA A 90 -21.54 -15.85 -5.84
CA ALA A 90 -21.30 -14.79 -4.87
C ALA A 90 -20.41 -15.26 -3.69
N ALA A 91 -20.60 -16.49 -3.21
CA ALA A 91 -19.78 -17.06 -2.15
C ALA A 91 -18.31 -17.21 -2.58
N ASP A 92 -18.06 -17.68 -3.81
CA ASP A 92 -16.69 -17.83 -4.31
C ASP A 92 -16.02 -16.47 -4.59
N ARG A 93 -16.79 -15.43 -4.93
CA ARG A 93 -16.26 -14.06 -5.08
C ARG A 93 -15.80 -13.48 -3.75
N GLU A 94 -16.54 -13.71 -2.67
CA GLU A 94 -16.10 -13.28 -1.33
C GLU A 94 -14.81 -14.00 -0.92
N VAL A 95 -14.72 -15.32 -1.15
CA VAL A 95 -13.48 -16.07 -0.88
C VAL A 95 -12.32 -15.55 -1.73
N LEU A 96 -12.56 -15.21 -2.99
CA LEU A 96 -11.54 -14.59 -3.85
C LEU A 96 -11.09 -13.22 -3.28
N ARG A 97 -12.03 -12.39 -2.84
CA ARG A 97 -11.76 -11.08 -2.25
C ARG A 97 -10.90 -11.23 -0.99
N GLU A 98 -11.25 -12.14 -0.10
CA GLU A 98 -10.45 -12.49 1.09
C GLU A 98 -9.03 -12.94 0.72
N LEU A 99 -8.89 -13.80 -0.31
CA LEU A 99 -7.58 -14.27 -0.78
C LEU A 99 -6.73 -13.13 -1.36
N LEU A 100 -7.33 -12.20 -2.10
CA LEU A 100 -6.64 -11.04 -2.67
C LEU A 100 -6.22 -10.07 -1.56
N HIS A 101 -7.07 -9.83 -0.57
CA HIS A 101 -6.72 -9.07 0.63
C HIS A 101 -5.52 -9.71 1.34
N PHE A 102 -5.58 -11.01 1.62
CA PHE A 102 -4.48 -11.75 2.25
C PHE A 102 -3.16 -11.62 1.47
N THR A 103 -3.22 -11.72 0.14
CA THR A 103 -2.03 -11.64 -0.72
C THR A 103 -1.44 -10.23 -0.73
N ALA A 104 -2.29 -9.20 -0.82
CA ALA A 104 -1.87 -7.80 -0.84
C ALA A 104 -1.33 -7.36 0.53
N GLU A 105 -2.00 -7.75 1.61
CA GLU A 105 -1.55 -7.54 3.00
C GLU A 105 -0.24 -8.26 3.28
N GLY A 106 -0.06 -9.50 2.82
CA GLY A 106 1.21 -10.23 2.94
C GLY A 106 2.36 -9.52 2.23
N SER A 107 2.08 -8.93 1.06
CA SER A 107 3.06 -8.13 0.31
C SER A 107 3.41 -6.83 1.04
N LEU A 108 2.41 -6.14 1.60
CA LEU A 108 2.63 -4.96 2.43
C LEU A 108 3.47 -5.30 3.66
N PHE A 109 3.16 -6.39 4.36
CA PHE A 109 3.96 -6.87 5.50
C PHE A 109 5.44 -7.04 5.12
N LEU A 110 5.73 -7.70 3.99
CA LEU A 110 7.10 -7.84 3.51
C LEU A 110 7.78 -6.48 3.29
N VAL A 111 7.10 -5.53 2.67
CA VAL A 111 7.64 -4.16 2.50
C VAL A 111 7.93 -3.50 3.84
N LEU A 112 7.05 -3.64 4.83
CA LEU A 112 7.27 -3.09 6.16
C LEU A 112 8.50 -3.73 6.83
N THR A 113 8.72 -5.05 6.69
CA THR A 113 9.94 -5.69 7.22
C THR A 113 11.23 -5.17 6.57
N LEU A 114 11.17 -4.75 5.30
CA LEU A 114 12.29 -4.10 4.64
C LEU A 114 12.54 -2.70 5.21
N LEU A 115 11.47 -1.93 5.43
CA LEU A 115 11.56 -0.60 6.04
C LEU A 115 12.04 -0.66 7.49
N ASP A 116 11.69 -1.71 8.22
CA ASP A 116 12.21 -1.99 9.57
C ASP A 116 13.67 -2.47 9.57
N ASN A 117 14.31 -2.61 8.40
CA ASN A 117 15.68 -3.08 8.25
C ASN A 117 15.92 -4.50 8.81
N LEU A 118 14.89 -5.35 8.80
CA LEU A 118 14.99 -6.74 9.28
C LEU A 118 15.63 -7.68 8.25
N VAL A 119 15.75 -7.22 7.00
CA VAL A 119 16.35 -7.98 5.90
C VAL A 119 17.30 -7.08 5.12
N ASP A 120 18.53 -7.55 4.90
CA ASP A 120 19.50 -6.90 4.03
C ASP A 120 19.13 -7.14 2.56
N LEU A 121 18.83 -6.07 1.82
CA LEU A 121 18.52 -6.15 0.38
C LEU A 121 19.76 -6.26 -0.51
N THR A 122 20.92 -5.87 -0.01
CA THR A 122 22.17 -5.90 -0.78
C THR A 122 23.33 -6.43 0.08
N ALA A 123 24.43 -6.78 -0.57
CA ALA A 123 25.66 -7.17 0.15
C ALA A 123 26.28 -6.00 0.95
N GLU A 124 25.91 -4.77 0.61
CA GLU A 124 26.26 -3.58 1.38
C GLU A 124 25.19 -3.36 2.45
N ARG A 125 25.62 -3.10 3.69
CA ARG A 125 24.71 -2.78 4.79
C ARG A 125 24.09 -1.42 4.54
N VAL A 126 22.88 -1.42 4.01
CA VAL A 126 22.05 -0.23 3.80
C VAL A 126 21.00 -0.14 4.91
N ARG A 127 20.63 1.07 5.29
CA ARG A 127 19.54 1.33 6.23
C ARG A 127 18.52 2.25 5.59
N PHE A 128 17.25 1.85 5.64
CA PHE A 128 16.11 2.67 5.27
C PHE A 128 15.70 3.55 6.44
N GLU A 129 15.45 4.82 6.13
CA GLU A 129 14.87 5.79 7.06
C GLU A 129 13.65 6.42 6.40
N LEU A 130 12.51 6.31 7.06
CA LEU A 130 11.25 6.89 6.65
C LEU A 130 10.93 8.06 7.57
N TRP A 131 10.77 9.24 6.99
CA TRP A 131 10.54 10.48 7.73
C TRP A 131 9.19 11.09 7.34
N ALA A 132 8.35 11.37 8.33
CA ALA A 132 7.22 12.29 8.19
C ALA A 132 7.73 13.72 8.25
N ILE A 133 7.35 14.56 7.28
CA ILE A 133 7.70 15.98 7.24
C ILE A 133 6.40 16.78 7.30
N ALA A 134 6.18 17.48 8.41
CA ALA A 134 5.03 18.35 8.60
C ALA A 134 5.18 19.67 7.81
N GLU A 135 4.06 20.33 7.52
CA GLU A 135 4.05 21.60 6.76
C GLU A 135 4.84 22.73 7.43
N ASN A 136 4.93 22.70 8.77
CA ASN A 136 5.74 23.63 9.55
C ASN A 136 7.25 23.30 9.52
N GLY A 137 7.67 22.27 8.77
CA GLY A 137 9.04 21.80 8.66
C GLY A 137 9.48 20.83 9.75
N GLY A 138 8.62 20.50 10.71
CA GLY A 138 8.86 19.46 11.71
C GLY A 138 9.10 18.11 11.05
N ARG A 139 10.01 17.31 11.60
CA ARG A 139 10.31 15.97 11.10
C ARG A 139 10.22 14.95 12.22
N GLY A 140 9.58 13.83 11.94
CA GLY A 140 9.56 12.64 12.80
C GLY A 140 9.98 11.43 11.99
N GLN A 141 10.86 10.59 12.53
CA GLN A 141 11.18 9.31 11.91
C GLN A 141 10.07 8.31 12.23
N ILE A 142 9.45 7.76 11.19
CA ILE A 142 8.36 6.78 11.31
C ILE A 142 8.91 5.41 11.73
N ASN A 143 10.03 4.98 11.12
CA ASN A 143 10.73 3.74 11.45
C ASN A 143 11.91 4.00 12.41
N ASP A 144 11.64 4.66 13.54
CA ASP A 144 12.64 4.92 14.57
C ASP A 144 13.20 3.60 15.13
N PRO A 145 14.53 3.36 15.16
CA PRO A 145 15.13 2.15 15.72
C PRO A 145 14.81 1.90 17.19
N ASP A 146 14.51 2.96 17.93
CA ASP A 146 14.15 2.87 19.35
C ASP A 146 12.61 2.77 19.54
N GLY A 147 11.83 2.83 18.45
CA GLY A 147 10.38 2.71 18.43
C GLY A 147 9.87 1.30 18.14
N ASP A 148 8.54 1.18 18.00
CA ASP A 148 7.89 -0.07 17.60
C ASP A 148 8.15 -0.36 16.11
N MET A 149 8.38 -1.64 15.78
CA MET A 149 8.56 -2.07 14.39
C MET A 149 7.25 -1.93 13.61
N LEU A 150 7.31 -1.40 12.39
CA LEU A 150 6.14 -1.19 11.54
C LEU A 150 5.43 -2.51 11.22
N CYS A 151 6.18 -3.59 11.05
CA CYS A 151 5.63 -4.93 10.81
C CYS A 151 4.86 -5.48 12.02
N ASP A 152 5.27 -5.13 13.25
CA ASP A 152 4.58 -5.54 14.47
C ASP A 152 3.29 -4.75 14.67
N ILE A 153 3.35 -3.44 14.43
CA ILE A 153 2.16 -2.57 14.35
C ILE A 153 1.16 -3.15 13.35
N PHE A 154 1.62 -3.53 12.15
CA PHE A 154 0.77 -4.10 11.11
C PHE A 154 0.05 -5.38 11.55
N ASN A 155 0.75 -6.27 12.25
CA ASN A 155 0.17 -7.51 12.78
C ASN A 155 -0.80 -7.25 13.94
N GLY A 156 -0.59 -6.17 14.70
CA GLY A 156 -1.50 -5.74 15.76
C GLY A 156 -2.81 -5.15 15.24
N LEU A 157 -2.85 -4.70 13.98
CA LEU A 157 -4.04 -4.16 13.33
C LEU A 157 -4.88 -5.31 12.75
N GLY A 158 -6.16 -5.37 13.11
CA GLY A 158 -7.15 -6.33 12.54
C GLY A 158 -7.45 -6.09 11.06
#